data_AF-A0A1E5QH88-F1
#
_entry.id   AF-A0A1E5QH88-F1
#
_cell.length_a   1.000
_cell.length_b   1.000
_cell.length_c   1.000
_cell.angle_alpha   90.00
_cell.angle_beta   90.00
_cell.angle_gamma   90.00
#
_symmetry.space_group_name_H-M   'P 1'
#
loop_
_entity.id
_entity.type
_entity.pdbx_description
1 polymer ?
#
loop_
_entity_poly.entity_id
_entity_poly.type
_entity_poly.pdbx_seq_one_letter_code
_entity_poly.pdbx_strand_id
1 'polypeptide(L)'
;MTHSRKLEEPPQLIGAGRSGQVYRIQTPTQTLARKVFYGETLTHIIHYIFFGAPNPYIWNEDAIQSAYYRRKIANDLVQVWFGDRLQVANAIATGWDEDTKAYLLDTEFVTGRAVALYQPFRRESRDRDRDLEHFSLVNQIMLPLQRHLIQSGLDGLVWQAGKGNPVAFNNFLLVDITANGCQFVWIDLESGVPAIVPLNSLSLVGYYLPKCFYYKRALFDDVDIPKLKDYIQTRSTVIAETLGKQRYIELLENVEKLGIHQARWKSLGRFDSSIQYQLKKEKITPEEAEYYLDNRLAWYARELKRFIAKVFVKLFIKLPHKIARKVLSWDYQRLARSVFKYIVSNRYRLNISKNYVTRRIQKWVDRDQLRQEDAETLLGRLHREHASDYLNDFGVHIALKILVKVLEYILVPILYAMGYIDELLTGFLMISGGYMARTLYTGMRSVEAALNQQEIPWIALIVGLLPVVGNIAYPCQMIYSATGRRGKVAQFIVYDTLTRLGDRLPIWGGEDTLTEHYFNALGDRIIHGLRFYGKQTN
;
A
#
# COMPACT_ATOMS: atom_id res chain seq x y z
N MET A 1 24.62 1.10 -27.16
CA MET A 1 23.96 2.04 -28.09
C MET A 1 22.89 2.79 -27.34
N THR A 2 23.13 4.06 -27.02
CA THR A 2 22.20 4.97 -26.33
C THR A 2 21.11 5.41 -27.30
N HIS A 3 19.99 4.69 -27.34
CA HIS A 3 18.81 5.12 -28.09
C HIS A 3 18.11 6.26 -27.36
N SER A 4 18.56 7.49 -27.61
CA SER A 4 17.76 8.69 -27.37
C SER A 4 16.65 8.74 -28.43
N ARG A 5 15.57 7.98 -28.22
CA ARG A 5 14.34 8.16 -29.00
C ARG A 5 13.81 9.55 -28.64
N LYS A 6 13.69 10.43 -29.65
CA LYS A 6 13.11 11.76 -29.51
C LYS A 6 11.73 11.62 -28.86
N LEU A 7 11.59 12.16 -27.65
CA LEU A 7 10.32 12.18 -26.92
C LEU A 7 9.43 13.28 -27.51
N GLU A 8 8.15 12.99 -27.72
CA GLU A 8 7.18 14.00 -28.17
C GLU A 8 6.74 14.90 -27.01
N GLU A 9 6.65 14.33 -25.81
CA GLU A 9 6.24 15.01 -24.58
C GLU A 9 7.18 14.66 -23.42
N PRO A 10 7.33 15.55 -22.42
CA PRO A 10 8.10 15.24 -21.23
C PRO A 10 7.51 14.02 -20.50
N PRO A 11 8.35 13.12 -19.94
CA PRO A 11 7.86 11.95 -19.20
C PRO A 11 6.91 12.35 -18.06
N GLN A 12 5.70 11.79 -18.06
CA GLN A 12 4.71 12.05 -17.01
C GLN A 12 4.80 10.96 -15.94
N LEU A 13 4.97 11.33 -14.67
CA LEU A 13 4.94 10.36 -13.58
C LEU A 13 3.52 9.80 -13.40
N ILE A 14 3.36 8.48 -13.52
CA ILE A 14 2.06 7.79 -13.38
C ILE A 14 1.99 6.87 -12.16
N GLY A 15 3.13 6.49 -11.58
CA GLY A 15 3.16 5.67 -10.37
C GLY A 15 4.50 5.72 -9.65
N ALA A 16 4.48 5.64 -8.32
CA ALA A 16 5.68 5.58 -7.50
C ALA A 16 5.54 4.46 -6.46
N GLY A 17 6.30 3.38 -6.66
CA GLY A 17 6.34 2.24 -5.77
C GLY A 17 7.64 2.17 -4.96
N ARG A 18 7.76 1.12 -4.15
CA ARG A 18 8.95 0.86 -3.32
C ARG A 18 10.19 0.43 -4.12
N SER A 19 9.98 -0.01 -5.36
CA SER A 19 10.99 -0.55 -6.28
C SER A 19 11.36 0.38 -7.43
N GLY A 20 10.60 1.46 -7.65
CA GLY A 20 10.81 2.35 -8.79
C GLY A 20 9.63 3.29 -9.08
N GLN A 21 9.89 4.27 -9.94
CA GLN A 21 8.91 5.22 -10.48
C GLN A 21 8.57 4.76 -11.88
N VAL A 22 7.29 4.87 -12.22
CA VAL A 22 6.78 4.55 -13.53
C VAL A 22 6.37 5.84 -14.21
N TYR A 23 6.94 6.07 -15.39
CA TYR A 23 6.66 7.21 -16.23
C TYR A 23 5.91 6.77 -17.47
N ARG A 24 4.89 7.52 -17.86
CA ARG A 24 4.31 7.45 -19.19
C ARG A 24 5.22 8.17 -20.16
N ILE A 25 5.59 7.48 -21.23
CA ILE A 25 6.43 8.01 -22.29
C ILE A 25 5.69 7.92 -23.61
N GLN A 26 5.53 9.07 -24.28
CA GLN A 26 4.95 9.13 -25.60
C GLN A 26 6.06 9.09 -26.65
N THR A 27 6.03 8.04 -27.47
CA THR A 27 6.89 7.90 -28.65
C THR A 27 6.02 8.03 -29.90
N PRO A 28 6.60 8.40 -31.06
CA PRO A 28 5.83 8.59 -32.29
C PRO A 28 4.99 7.38 -32.73
N THR A 29 5.38 6.18 -32.29
CA THR A 29 4.74 4.92 -32.69
C THR A 29 3.84 4.33 -31.62
N GLN A 30 4.04 4.67 -30.33
CA GLN A 30 3.31 4.05 -29.22
C GLN A 30 3.50 4.80 -27.89
N THR A 31 2.56 4.59 -26.97
CA THR A 31 2.72 4.97 -25.55
C THR A 31 3.37 3.83 -24.77
N LEU A 32 4.35 4.17 -23.93
CA LEU A 32 5.11 3.23 -23.11
C LEU A 32 4.99 3.56 -21.63
N ALA A 33 5.13 2.53 -20.79
CA ALA A 33 5.38 2.67 -19.36
C ALA A 33 6.85 2.38 -19.08
N ARG A 34 7.62 3.38 -18.64
CA ARG A 34 9.02 3.24 -18.26
C ARG A 34 9.14 3.16 -16.74
N LYS A 35 9.59 2.03 -16.23
CA LYS A 35 9.94 1.86 -14.82
C LYS A 35 11.42 2.14 -14.61
N VAL A 36 11.74 3.20 -13.88
CA VAL A 36 13.11 3.51 -13.43
C VAL A 36 13.29 2.96 -12.02
N PHE A 37 14.26 2.07 -11.84
CA PHE A 37 14.46 1.39 -10.56
C PHE A 37 15.20 2.27 -9.56
N TYR A 38 14.59 2.46 -8.39
CA TYR A 38 15.27 3.02 -7.23
C TYR A 38 14.88 2.20 -6.01
N GLY A 39 15.46 2.52 -4.86
CA GLY A 39 14.96 1.97 -3.61
C GLY A 39 14.78 3.05 -2.57
N GLU A 40 13.71 2.89 -1.81
CA GLU A 40 13.50 3.62 -0.57
C GLU A 40 14.56 3.24 0.47
N THR A 41 14.76 4.09 1.47
CA THR A 41 15.75 3.83 2.53
C THR A 41 15.51 2.49 3.23
N LEU A 42 14.26 2.10 3.45
CA LEU A 42 13.93 0.83 4.11
C LEU A 42 14.22 -0.37 3.21
N THR A 43 13.83 -0.33 1.93
CA THR A 43 14.11 -1.43 1.00
C THR A 43 15.60 -1.58 0.75
N HIS A 44 16.36 -0.48 0.72
CA HIS A 44 17.83 -0.52 0.68
C HIS A 44 18.43 -1.26 1.86
N ILE A 45 17.96 -1.02 3.08
CA ILE A 45 18.47 -1.69 4.28
C ILE A 45 18.18 -3.19 4.20
N ILE A 46 16.96 -3.58 3.83
CA ILE A 46 16.58 -4.98 3.68
C ILE A 46 17.50 -5.67 2.67
N HIS A 47 17.64 -5.11 1.46
CA HIS A 47 18.52 -5.68 0.44
C HIS A 47 19.98 -5.73 0.89
N TYR A 48 20.47 -4.70 1.58
CA TYR A 48 21.85 -4.70 2.09
C TYR A 48 22.09 -5.83 3.11
N ILE A 49 21.12 -6.12 3.98
CA ILE A 49 21.19 -7.23 4.94
C ILE A 49 21.27 -8.58 4.22
N PHE A 50 20.46 -8.81 3.19
CA PHE A 50 20.41 -10.12 2.53
C PHE A 50 21.47 -10.31 1.44
N PHE A 51 21.77 -9.26 0.68
CA PHE A 51 22.59 -9.33 -0.54
C PHE A 51 23.83 -8.43 -0.51
N GLY A 52 24.06 -7.66 0.56
CA GLY A 52 25.25 -6.80 0.68
C GLY A 52 25.23 -5.53 -0.19
N ALA A 53 24.16 -5.33 -0.98
CA ALA A 53 23.93 -4.16 -1.82
C ALA A 53 22.42 -3.85 -1.87
N PRO A 54 22.02 -2.64 -2.29
CA PRO A 54 20.62 -2.33 -2.60
C PRO A 54 20.04 -3.19 -3.72
N ASN A 55 18.74 -3.00 -4.00
CA ASN A 55 18.00 -3.75 -5.02
C ASN A 55 18.82 -3.92 -6.32
N PRO A 56 19.10 -5.15 -6.76
CA PRO A 56 20.00 -5.41 -7.89
C PRO A 56 19.50 -4.84 -9.22
N TYR A 57 18.19 -4.61 -9.39
CA TYR A 57 17.68 -3.91 -10.57
C TYR A 57 18.20 -2.48 -10.72
N ILE A 58 18.78 -1.90 -9.67
CA ILE A 58 19.34 -0.55 -9.73
C ILE A 58 20.73 -0.56 -10.41
N TRP A 59 21.49 -1.65 -10.32
CA TRP A 59 22.94 -1.61 -10.62
C TRP A 59 23.50 -2.84 -11.34
N ASN A 60 22.77 -3.96 -11.38
CA ASN A 60 23.23 -5.20 -12.00
C ASN A 60 22.52 -5.41 -13.35
N GLU A 61 23.31 -5.51 -14.44
CA GLU A 61 22.78 -5.70 -15.79
C GLU A 61 22.10 -7.07 -15.96
N ASP A 62 22.72 -8.12 -15.45
CA ASP A 62 22.15 -9.46 -15.51
C ASP A 62 20.83 -9.55 -14.72
N ALA A 63 20.67 -8.79 -13.64
CA ALA A 63 19.41 -8.72 -12.90
C ALA A 63 18.29 -8.10 -13.75
N ILE A 64 18.55 -6.96 -14.42
CA ILE A 64 17.53 -6.31 -15.26
C ILE A 64 17.21 -7.14 -16.51
N GLN A 65 18.20 -7.79 -17.12
CA GLN A 65 17.98 -8.74 -18.21
C GLN A 65 17.17 -9.96 -17.73
N SER A 66 17.45 -10.46 -16.53
CA SER A 66 16.62 -11.52 -15.93
C SER A 66 15.17 -11.08 -15.77
N ALA A 67 14.92 -9.83 -15.35
CA ALA A 67 13.56 -9.29 -15.27
C ALA A 67 12.89 -9.22 -16.66
N TYR A 68 13.61 -8.72 -17.67
CA TYR A 68 13.13 -8.63 -19.05
C TYR A 68 12.69 -9.98 -19.61
N TYR A 69 13.57 -10.99 -19.58
CA TYR A 69 13.25 -12.32 -20.12
C TYR A 69 12.17 -13.04 -19.31
N ARG A 70 12.20 -12.90 -17.97
CA ARG A 70 11.16 -13.47 -17.10
C ARG A 70 9.78 -12.91 -17.41
N ARG A 71 9.66 -11.61 -17.71
CA ARG A 71 8.41 -10.98 -18.13
C ARG A 71 7.96 -11.44 -19.52
N LYS A 72 8.87 -11.62 -20.48
CA LYS A 72 8.58 -12.23 -21.79
C LYS A 72 8.03 -13.66 -21.64
N ILE A 73 8.70 -14.49 -20.85
CA ILE A 73 8.28 -15.87 -20.56
C ILE A 73 6.91 -15.87 -19.87
N ALA A 74 6.71 -15.00 -18.87
CA ALA A 74 5.43 -14.89 -18.18
C ALA A 74 4.31 -14.47 -19.13
N ASN A 75 4.55 -13.52 -20.04
CA ASN A 75 3.58 -13.11 -21.05
C ASN A 75 3.09 -14.29 -21.91
N ASP A 76 4.02 -15.09 -22.41
CA ASP A 76 3.69 -16.26 -23.24
C ASP A 76 2.95 -17.34 -22.44
N LEU A 77 3.46 -17.69 -21.26
CA LEU A 77 2.85 -18.74 -20.44
C LEU A 77 1.48 -18.36 -19.88
N VAL A 78 1.30 -17.09 -19.51
CA VAL A 78 0.00 -16.58 -19.02
C VAL A 78 -1.06 -16.68 -20.11
N GLN A 79 -0.73 -16.39 -21.37
CA GLN A 79 -1.65 -16.57 -22.49
C GLN A 79 -2.09 -18.03 -22.62
N VAL A 80 -1.18 -18.99 -22.42
CA VAL A 80 -1.51 -20.42 -22.43
C VAL A 80 -2.42 -20.80 -21.26
N TRP A 81 -2.21 -20.24 -20.07
CA TRP A 81 -2.96 -20.59 -18.87
C TRP A 81 -4.35 -19.95 -18.79
N PHE A 82 -4.50 -18.73 -19.30
CA PHE A 82 -5.68 -17.91 -19.07
C PHE A 82 -6.39 -17.45 -20.34
N GLY A 83 -5.79 -17.64 -21.52
CA GLY A 83 -6.26 -17.03 -22.76
C GLY A 83 -6.36 -15.51 -22.60
N ASP A 84 -7.49 -14.93 -22.97
CA ASP A 84 -7.70 -13.47 -22.90
C ASP A 84 -8.08 -12.95 -21.51
N ARG A 85 -8.26 -13.84 -20.50
CA ARG A 85 -8.67 -13.41 -19.15
C ARG A 85 -7.55 -12.74 -18.35
N LEU A 86 -6.31 -13.09 -18.64
CA LEU A 86 -5.13 -12.46 -18.05
C LEU A 86 -4.08 -12.25 -19.13
N GLN A 87 -3.54 -11.04 -19.20
CA GLN A 87 -2.35 -10.73 -19.99
C GLN A 87 -1.24 -10.19 -19.08
N VAL A 88 -0.02 -10.09 -19.60
CA VAL A 88 1.10 -9.44 -18.91
C VAL A 88 1.48 -8.22 -19.71
N ALA A 89 1.73 -7.08 -19.04
CA ALA A 89 2.28 -5.92 -19.74
C ALA A 89 3.68 -6.29 -20.25
N ASN A 90 3.81 -6.43 -21.57
CA ASN A 90 4.98 -7.04 -22.18
C ASN A 90 6.23 -6.17 -21.96
N ALA A 91 7.39 -6.81 -21.81
CA ALA A 91 8.66 -6.10 -21.80
C ALA A 91 9.01 -5.63 -23.21
N ILE A 92 9.49 -4.41 -23.36
CA ILE A 92 9.85 -3.83 -24.67
C ILE A 92 11.35 -3.62 -24.77
N ALA A 93 11.95 -2.99 -23.76
CA ALA A 93 13.38 -2.74 -23.74
C ALA A 93 13.90 -2.56 -22.31
N THR A 94 15.21 -2.69 -22.14
CA THR A 94 15.93 -2.27 -20.92
C THR A 94 16.91 -1.16 -21.29
N GLY A 95 17.33 -0.37 -20.30
CA GLY A 95 18.31 0.68 -20.52
C GLY A 95 18.96 1.14 -19.23
N TRP A 96 19.93 2.04 -19.36
CA TRP A 96 20.58 2.71 -18.25
C TRP A 96 20.24 4.21 -18.30
N ASP A 97 19.77 4.74 -17.18
CA ASP A 97 19.52 6.15 -16.99
C ASP A 97 20.72 6.81 -16.31
N GLU A 98 21.40 7.70 -17.02
CA GLU A 98 22.62 8.34 -16.50
C GLU A 98 22.32 9.33 -15.37
N ASP A 99 21.16 9.99 -15.41
CA ASP A 99 20.80 11.02 -14.43
C ASP A 99 20.54 10.41 -13.05
N THR A 100 19.77 9.31 -13.00
CA THR A 100 19.52 8.58 -11.74
C THR A 100 20.57 7.50 -11.45
N LYS A 101 21.49 7.27 -12.39
CA LYS A 101 22.47 6.18 -12.39
C LYS A 101 21.81 4.83 -12.12
N ALA A 102 20.69 4.52 -12.75
CA ALA A 102 19.94 3.30 -12.49
C ALA A 102 19.44 2.64 -13.78
N TYR A 103 19.17 1.33 -13.74
CA TYR A 103 18.53 0.69 -14.88
C TYR A 103 17.05 1.08 -14.97
N LEU A 104 16.52 0.99 -16.19
CA LEU A 104 15.13 1.15 -16.55
C LEU A 104 14.61 -0.07 -17.31
N LEU A 105 13.31 -0.31 -17.21
CA LEU A 105 12.56 -1.29 -18.00
C LEU A 105 11.38 -0.59 -18.65
N ASP A 106 11.33 -0.63 -19.98
CA ASP A 106 10.20 -0.17 -20.78
C ASP A 106 9.23 -1.34 -20.98
N THR A 107 7.95 -1.09 -20.70
CA THR A 107 6.86 -2.04 -20.92
C THR A 107 5.74 -1.39 -21.72
N GLU A 108 4.83 -2.22 -22.20
CA GLU A 108 3.56 -1.76 -22.75
C GLU A 108 2.81 -0.89 -21.74
N PHE A 109 2.26 0.23 -22.23
CA PHE A 109 1.36 1.05 -21.43
C PHE A 109 -0.03 0.45 -21.45
N VAL A 110 -0.55 0.12 -20.27
CA VAL A 110 -1.87 -0.48 -20.12
C VAL A 110 -2.87 0.59 -19.72
N THR A 111 -3.92 0.74 -20.51
CA THR A 111 -5.07 1.58 -20.16
C THR A 111 -6.06 0.73 -19.39
N GLY A 112 -5.91 0.67 -18.06
CA GLY A 112 -6.79 -0.09 -17.17
C GLY A 112 -6.94 0.61 -15.82
N ARG A 113 -7.82 0.08 -14.98
CA ARG A 113 -8.09 0.61 -13.63
C ARG A 113 -7.90 -0.44 -12.55
N ALA A 114 -7.77 0.00 -11.31
CA ALA A 114 -7.83 -0.90 -10.16
C ALA A 114 -9.22 -1.53 -10.03
N VAL A 115 -9.28 -2.68 -9.34
CA VAL A 115 -10.55 -3.29 -8.95
C VAL A 115 -11.29 -2.38 -7.98
N ALA A 116 -12.61 -2.33 -8.11
CA ALA A 116 -13.44 -1.44 -7.32
C ALA A 116 -13.54 -1.84 -5.83
N LEU A 117 -13.60 -0.84 -4.96
CA LEU A 117 -13.98 -0.96 -3.56
C LEU A 117 -15.50 -1.07 -3.41
N TYR A 118 -15.93 -1.65 -2.29
CA TYR A 118 -17.32 -1.59 -1.84
C TYR A 118 -17.73 -0.15 -1.52
N GLN A 119 -18.91 0.22 -2.00
CA GLN A 119 -19.50 1.54 -1.85
C GLN A 119 -20.97 1.49 -1.41
N PRO A 120 -21.53 2.57 -0.83
CA PRO A 120 -22.91 2.61 -0.31
C PRO A 120 -24.01 2.31 -1.34
N PHE A 121 -23.76 2.50 -2.64
CA PHE A 121 -24.76 2.42 -3.72
C PHE A 121 -24.95 1.02 -4.35
N ARG A 122 -24.18 0.03 -3.88
CA ARG A 122 -24.07 -1.36 -4.37
C ARG A 122 -25.36 -2.13 -4.71
N ARG A 123 -26.53 -1.70 -4.25
CA ARG A 123 -27.80 -2.45 -4.41
C ARG A 123 -28.66 -2.05 -5.60
N GLU A 124 -28.31 -0.99 -6.31
CA GLU A 124 -28.96 -0.66 -7.58
C GLU A 124 -28.31 -1.55 -8.65
N SER A 125 -29.11 -2.22 -9.48
CA SER A 125 -28.74 -3.40 -10.29
C SER A 125 -27.52 -3.28 -11.22
N ARG A 126 -26.92 -2.08 -11.32
CA ARG A 126 -25.70 -1.73 -12.08
C ARG A 126 -24.37 -2.01 -11.36
N ASP A 127 -24.36 -2.44 -10.09
CA ASP A 127 -23.12 -2.62 -9.29
C ASP A 127 -22.79 -4.10 -8.94
N ARG A 128 -23.56 -5.07 -9.45
CA ARG A 128 -23.20 -6.51 -9.30
C ARG A 128 -21.85 -6.85 -9.92
N ASP A 129 -21.44 -6.09 -10.94
CA ASP A 129 -20.20 -6.31 -11.67
C ASP A 129 -18.96 -6.03 -10.79
N ARG A 130 -19.04 -5.07 -9.84
CA ARG A 130 -17.91 -4.72 -8.96
C ARG A 130 -17.58 -5.83 -7.94
N ASP A 131 -18.59 -6.57 -7.46
CA ASP A 131 -18.36 -7.73 -6.60
C ASP A 131 -17.70 -8.89 -7.35
N LEU A 132 -18.07 -9.03 -8.63
CA LEU A 132 -17.49 -10.01 -9.53
C LEU A 132 -16.03 -9.68 -9.83
N GLU A 133 -15.63 -8.40 -9.90
CA GLU A 133 -14.23 -7.99 -10.14
C GLU A 133 -13.28 -8.57 -9.09
N HIS A 134 -13.54 -8.32 -7.80
CA HIS A 134 -12.67 -8.81 -6.72
C HIS A 134 -12.69 -10.35 -6.66
N PHE A 135 -13.87 -10.96 -6.76
CA PHE A 135 -13.97 -12.42 -6.75
C PHE A 135 -13.20 -13.05 -7.92
N SER A 136 -13.34 -12.49 -9.12
CA SER A 136 -12.67 -12.96 -10.34
C SER A 136 -11.17 -12.82 -10.21
N LEU A 137 -10.67 -11.65 -9.79
CA LEU A 137 -9.24 -11.44 -9.63
C LEU A 137 -8.63 -12.42 -8.62
N VAL A 138 -9.22 -12.58 -7.43
CA VAL A 138 -8.63 -13.47 -6.42
C VAL A 138 -8.77 -14.95 -6.80
N ASN A 139 -9.99 -15.40 -7.10
CA ASN A 139 -10.28 -16.84 -7.19
C ASN A 139 -10.06 -17.42 -8.59
N GLN A 140 -10.25 -16.62 -9.65
CA GLN A 140 -10.11 -17.09 -11.01
C GLN A 140 -8.75 -16.76 -11.62
N ILE A 141 -8.06 -15.73 -11.11
CA ILE A 141 -6.77 -15.27 -11.65
C ILE A 141 -5.62 -15.54 -10.67
N MET A 142 -5.56 -14.84 -9.53
CA MET A 142 -4.39 -14.87 -8.64
C MET A 142 -4.12 -16.26 -8.05
N LEU A 143 -5.14 -16.95 -7.51
CA LEU A 143 -4.94 -18.28 -6.93
C LEU A 143 -4.51 -19.34 -7.96
N PRO A 144 -5.15 -19.46 -9.15
CA PRO A 144 -4.66 -20.33 -10.21
C PRO A 144 -3.27 -19.91 -10.72
N LEU A 145 -3.00 -18.61 -10.88
CA LEU A 145 -1.71 -18.10 -11.34
C LEU A 145 -0.59 -18.53 -10.39
N GLN A 146 -0.79 -18.41 -9.07
CA GLN A 146 0.16 -18.90 -8.08
C GLN A 146 0.45 -20.40 -8.27
N ARG A 147 -0.54 -21.23 -8.58
CA ARG A 147 -0.33 -22.67 -8.82
C ARG A 147 0.48 -22.90 -10.08
N HIS A 148 0.14 -22.22 -11.18
CA HIS A 148 0.87 -22.33 -12.44
C HIS A 148 2.33 -21.89 -12.30
N LEU A 149 2.59 -20.76 -11.65
CA LEU A 149 3.94 -20.26 -11.38
C LEU A 149 4.76 -21.25 -10.54
N ILE A 150 4.17 -21.84 -9.50
CA ILE A 150 4.83 -22.87 -8.69
C ILE A 150 5.15 -24.11 -9.52
N GLN A 151 4.20 -24.56 -10.36
CA GLN A 151 4.35 -25.73 -11.21
C GLN A 151 5.39 -25.53 -12.31
N SER A 152 5.49 -24.33 -12.86
CA SER A 152 6.45 -23.99 -13.91
C SER A 152 7.83 -23.57 -13.38
N GLY A 153 8.02 -23.50 -12.06
CA GLY A 153 9.31 -23.14 -11.47
C GLY A 153 9.60 -21.63 -11.41
N LEU A 154 8.61 -20.77 -11.65
CA LEU A 154 8.72 -19.32 -11.51
C LEU A 154 8.56 -18.89 -10.04
N ASP A 155 9.38 -19.45 -9.15
CA ASP A 155 9.16 -19.42 -7.70
C ASP A 155 9.11 -18.00 -7.10
N GLY A 156 9.99 -17.11 -7.55
CA GLY A 156 10.04 -15.73 -7.06
C GLY A 156 8.82 -14.90 -7.47
N LEU A 157 8.22 -15.17 -8.64
CA LEU A 157 7.05 -14.45 -9.14
C LEU A 157 5.78 -14.73 -8.33
N VAL A 158 5.75 -15.85 -7.60
CA VAL A 158 4.61 -16.22 -6.75
C VAL A 158 4.30 -15.15 -5.70
N TRP A 159 5.33 -14.41 -5.26
CA TRP A 159 5.18 -13.24 -4.39
C TRP A 159 4.43 -12.08 -5.06
N GLN A 160 4.69 -11.84 -6.36
CA GLN A 160 4.03 -10.80 -7.17
C GLN A 160 2.63 -11.22 -7.65
N ALA A 161 2.30 -12.52 -7.57
CA ALA A 161 0.94 -13.03 -7.76
C ALA A 161 0.13 -13.12 -6.44
N GLY A 162 0.69 -12.63 -5.32
CA GLY A 162 -0.03 -12.39 -4.06
C GLY A 162 -0.05 -13.53 -3.04
N LYS A 163 0.81 -14.56 -3.16
CA LYS A 163 0.90 -15.61 -2.14
C LYS A 163 1.45 -15.04 -0.84
N GLY A 164 0.58 -14.67 0.10
CA GLY A 164 0.97 -14.04 1.36
C GLY A 164 1.42 -12.58 1.23
N ASN A 165 1.37 -11.99 0.03
CA ASN A 165 1.66 -10.58 -0.21
C ASN A 165 0.37 -9.86 -0.67
N PRO A 166 -0.33 -9.16 0.23
CA PRO A 166 -1.58 -8.47 -0.13
C PRO A 166 -1.36 -7.27 -1.05
N VAL A 167 -0.15 -6.71 -1.10
CA VAL A 167 0.17 -5.56 -1.96
C VAL A 167 0.05 -5.95 -3.42
N ALA A 168 0.43 -7.18 -3.78
CA ALA A 168 0.41 -7.70 -5.14
C ALA A 168 -0.94 -7.61 -5.87
N PHE A 169 -2.04 -7.40 -5.14
CA PHE A 169 -3.35 -7.14 -5.74
C PHE A 169 -3.32 -5.91 -6.65
N ASN A 170 -2.53 -4.88 -6.30
CA ASN A 170 -2.38 -3.66 -7.12
C ASN A 170 -1.51 -3.87 -8.38
N ASN A 171 -0.91 -5.06 -8.55
CA ASN A 171 -0.18 -5.39 -9.77
C ASN A 171 -1.11 -5.76 -10.92
N PHE A 172 -2.41 -5.89 -10.68
CA PHE A 172 -3.41 -6.28 -11.67
C PHE A 172 -4.34 -5.12 -11.98
N LEU A 173 -4.41 -4.75 -13.24
CA LEU A 173 -5.37 -3.77 -13.75
C LEU A 173 -6.53 -4.49 -14.43
N LEU A 174 -7.75 -4.08 -14.12
CA LEU A 174 -8.94 -4.45 -14.89
C LEU A 174 -8.98 -3.59 -16.16
N VAL A 175 -9.12 -4.23 -17.31
CA VAL A 175 -9.19 -3.55 -18.61
C VAL A 175 -10.59 -3.60 -19.18
N ASP A 176 -11.28 -4.74 -19.05
CA ASP A 176 -12.63 -4.90 -19.58
C ASP A 176 -13.49 -5.87 -18.76
N ILE A 177 -14.81 -5.74 -18.86
CA ILE A 177 -15.80 -6.65 -18.30
C ILE A 177 -16.63 -7.18 -19.46
N THR A 178 -16.34 -8.41 -19.87
CA THR A 178 -17.02 -9.09 -20.98
C THR A 178 -18.14 -10.00 -20.47
N ALA A 179 -18.97 -10.51 -21.38
CA ALA A 179 -19.96 -11.54 -21.06
C ALA A 179 -19.32 -12.81 -20.45
N ASN A 180 -18.04 -13.08 -20.74
CA ASN A 180 -17.29 -14.23 -20.25
C ASN A 180 -16.53 -13.93 -18.95
N GLY A 181 -16.67 -12.73 -18.38
CA GLY A 181 -16.03 -12.29 -17.15
C GLY A 181 -15.06 -11.13 -17.35
N CYS A 182 -14.28 -10.87 -16.29
CA CYS A 182 -13.32 -9.77 -16.22
C CYS A 182 -12.01 -10.12 -16.94
N GLN A 183 -11.45 -9.16 -17.67
CA GLN A 183 -10.12 -9.24 -18.28
C GLN A 183 -9.13 -8.37 -17.50
N PHE A 184 -7.99 -8.98 -17.14
CA PHE A 184 -6.96 -8.33 -16.34
C PHE A 184 -5.62 -8.27 -17.07
N VAL A 185 -4.79 -7.30 -16.70
CA VAL A 185 -3.39 -7.22 -17.12
C VAL A 185 -2.49 -7.11 -15.91
N TRP A 186 -1.45 -7.94 -15.86
CA TRP A 186 -0.44 -7.96 -14.81
C TRP A 186 0.74 -7.05 -15.19
N ILE A 187 0.91 -5.94 -14.47
CA ILE A 187 1.84 -4.86 -14.84
C ILE A 187 3.17 -4.88 -14.09
N ASP A 188 3.23 -5.37 -12.85
CA ASP A 188 4.45 -5.38 -12.02
C ASP A 188 4.86 -6.81 -11.61
N LEU A 189 5.96 -7.27 -12.20
CA LEU A 189 6.53 -8.61 -12.00
C LEU A 189 7.88 -8.53 -11.27
N GLU A 190 8.39 -7.33 -10.98
CA GLU A 190 9.71 -7.13 -10.37
C GLU A 190 9.60 -6.79 -8.89
N SER A 191 10.18 -7.64 -8.06
CA SER A 191 10.09 -7.48 -6.61
C SER A 191 10.92 -6.30 -6.11
N GLY A 192 10.31 -5.49 -5.22
CA GLY A 192 11.02 -4.44 -4.49
C GLY A 192 11.78 -4.95 -3.27
N VAL A 193 11.39 -6.10 -2.73
CA VAL A 193 11.97 -6.73 -1.53
C VAL A 193 11.94 -8.25 -1.67
N PRO A 194 12.84 -8.98 -0.97
CA PRO A 194 12.75 -10.43 -0.84
C PRO A 194 11.42 -10.87 -0.23
N ALA A 195 10.98 -12.09 -0.56
CA ALA A 195 9.75 -12.69 -0.08
C ALA A 195 9.90 -13.26 1.34
N ILE A 196 10.19 -12.39 2.32
CA ILE A 196 10.62 -12.78 3.68
C ILE A 196 9.65 -12.33 4.78
N VAL A 197 8.66 -11.48 4.47
CA VAL A 197 7.63 -11.05 5.44
C VAL A 197 6.22 -11.14 4.84
N PRO A 198 5.75 -12.35 4.45
CA PRO A 198 4.35 -12.50 4.06
C PRO A 198 3.44 -12.18 5.24
N LEU A 199 2.28 -11.57 4.96
CA LEU A 199 1.22 -11.37 5.96
C LEU A 199 0.70 -12.72 6.47
N ASN A 200 0.66 -13.72 5.59
CA ASN A 200 0.29 -15.09 5.95
C ASN A 200 1.53 -15.89 6.38
N SER A 201 1.67 -16.14 7.69
CA SER A 201 2.77 -16.92 8.27
C SER A 201 2.85 -18.35 7.73
N LEU A 202 1.73 -18.97 7.34
CA LEU A 202 1.74 -20.30 6.72
C LEU A 202 2.43 -20.28 5.35
N SER A 203 2.33 -19.17 4.60
CA SER A 203 3.06 -19.03 3.34
C SER A 203 4.57 -18.90 3.56
N LEU A 204 4.99 -18.29 4.68
CA LEU A 204 6.40 -18.21 5.05
C LEU A 204 6.98 -19.61 5.27
N VAL A 205 6.34 -20.39 6.16
CA VAL A 205 6.85 -21.70 6.56
C VAL A 205 6.62 -22.76 5.48
N GLY A 206 5.46 -22.75 4.81
CA GLY A 206 5.09 -23.78 3.84
C GLY A 206 5.64 -23.58 2.43
N TYR A 207 6.17 -22.40 2.10
CA TYR A 207 6.67 -22.13 0.74
C TYR A 207 7.98 -21.32 0.73
N TYR A 208 7.99 -20.13 1.32
CA TYR A 208 9.13 -19.21 1.16
C TYR A 208 10.40 -19.71 1.85
N LEU A 209 10.33 -20.18 3.09
CA LEU A 209 11.49 -20.74 3.80
C LEU A 209 12.07 -21.98 3.09
N PRO A 210 11.27 -23.01 2.73
CA PRO A 210 11.76 -24.13 1.93
C PRO A 210 12.47 -23.70 0.65
N LYS A 211 11.94 -22.71 -0.06
CA LYS A 211 12.58 -22.17 -1.26
C LYS A 211 13.86 -21.41 -0.96
N CYS A 212 13.91 -20.64 0.12
CA CYS A 212 15.16 -20.02 0.57
C CYS A 212 16.25 -21.05 0.85
N PHE A 213 15.90 -22.19 1.48
CA PHE A 213 16.85 -23.30 1.70
C PHE A 213 17.29 -23.95 0.39
N TYR A 214 16.35 -24.22 -0.52
CA TYR A 214 16.63 -24.79 -1.83
C TYR A 214 17.63 -23.93 -2.63
N TYR A 215 17.42 -22.61 -2.69
CA TYR A 215 18.30 -21.67 -3.38
C TYR A 215 19.53 -21.23 -2.56
N LYS A 216 19.60 -21.61 -1.27
CA LYS A 216 20.63 -21.19 -0.31
C LYS A 216 20.77 -19.66 -0.16
N ARG A 217 19.66 -18.94 -0.30
CA ARG A 217 19.57 -17.46 -0.19
C ARG A 217 18.15 -17.02 0.09
N ALA A 218 17.96 -15.76 0.48
CA ALA A 218 16.61 -15.19 0.55
C ALA A 218 15.96 -15.20 -0.85
N LEU A 219 14.73 -15.73 -0.94
CA LEU A 219 14.00 -15.81 -2.20
C LEU A 219 13.70 -14.39 -2.71
N PHE A 220 14.21 -14.11 -3.91
CA PHE A 220 14.03 -12.83 -4.59
C PHE A 220 14.05 -13.06 -6.09
N ASP A 221 12.86 -13.15 -6.68
CA ASP A 221 12.69 -13.25 -8.12
C ASP A 221 13.40 -14.46 -8.78
N ASP A 222 13.74 -15.50 -8.00
CA ASP A 222 14.40 -16.71 -8.47
C ASP A 222 13.47 -17.58 -9.34
N VAL A 223 14.06 -18.20 -10.36
CA VAL A 223 13.42 -19.16 -11.27
C VAL A 223 14.19 -20.48 -11.26
N ASP A 224 13.48 -21.59 -11.08
CA ASP A 224 13.99 -22.96 -11.22
C ASP A 224 14.06 -23.28 -12.73
N ILE A 225 15.19 -22.97 -13.35
CA ILE A 225 15.40 -23.13 -14.80
C ILE A 225 15.21 -24.59 -15.26
N PRO A 226 15.78 -25.61 -14.58
CA PRO A 226 15.51 -27.01 -14.93
C PRO A 226 14.01 -27.34 -14.92
N LYS A 227 13.29 -26.94 -13.86
CA LYS A 227 11.85 -27.18 -13.75
C LYS A 227 11.04 -26.44 -14.82
N LEU A 228 11.44 -25.22 -15.17
CA LEU A 228 10.79 -24.44 -16.22
C LEU A 228 10.96 -25.09 -17.59
N LYS A 229 12.16 -25.57 -17.91
CA LYS A 229 12.43 -26.31 -19.16
C LYS A 229 11.59 -27.58 -19.23
N ASP A 230 11.59 -28.38 -18.16
CA ASP A 230 10.78 -29.61 -18.07
C ASP A 230 9.28 -29.32 -18.22
N TYR A 231 8.78 -28.26 -17.57
CA TYR A 231 7.38 -27.83 -17.67
C TYR A 231 6.98 -27.50 -19.12
N ILE A 232 7.83 -26.75 -19.83
CA ILE A 232 7.59 -26.35 -21.23
C ILE A 232 7.69 -27.55 -22.17
N GLN A 233 8.68 -28.43 -21.97
CA GLN A 233 8.86 -29.62 -22.79
C GLN A 233 7.67 -30.58 -22.67
N THR A 234 7.23 -30.84 -21.44
CA THR A 234 6.08 -31.71 -21.13
C THR A 234 4.77 -31.19 -21.73
N ARG A 235 4.65 -29.87 -21.95
CA ARG A 235 3.46 -29.21 -22.52
C ARG A 235 3.69 -28.62 -23.91
N SER A 236 4.73 -29.07 -24.59
CA SER A 236 5.19 -28.49 -25.86
C SER A 236 4.08 -28.40 -26.91
N THR A 237 3.26 -29.45 -27.07
CA THR A 237 2.13 -29.47 -28.01
C THR A 237 1.12 -28.36 -27.73
N VAL A 238 0.61 -28.28 -26.49
CA VAL A 238 -0.40 -27.28 -26.10
C VAL A 238 0.14 -25.87 -26.21
N ILE A 239 1.39 -25.65 -25.80
CA ILE A 239 2.03 -24.33 -25.89
C ILE A 239 2.23 -23.93 -27.35
N ALA A 240 2.72 -24.84 -28.21
CA ALA A 240 2.95 -24.56 -29.62
C ALA A 240 1.65 -24.34 -30.40
N GLU A 241 0.59 -25.06 -30.08
CA GLU A 241 -0.75 -24.85 -30.66
C GLU A 241 -1.34 -23.49 -30.26
N THR A 242 -1.16 -23.08 -29.00
CA THR A 242 -1.73 -21.82 -28.49
C THR A 242 -0.95 -20.59 -28.95
N LEU A 243 0.39 -20.64 -28.93
CA LEU A 243 1.25 -19.50 -29.23
C LEU A 243 1.65 -19.42 -30.71
N GLY A 244 1.56 -20.54 -31.42
CA GLY A 244 2.18 -20.72 -32.72
C GLY A 244 3.67 -21.09 -32.63
N LYS A 245 4.18 -21.72 -33.70
CA LYS A 245 5.54 -22.27 -33.76
C LYS A 245 6.63 -21.22 -33.51
N GLN A 246 6.49 -20.02 -34.06
CA GLN A 246 7.49 -18.96 -33.94
C GLN A 246 7.66 -18.49 -32.50
N ARG A 247 6.55 -18.15 -31.83
CA ARG A 247 6.57 -17.72 -30.43
C ARG A 247 7.00 -18.83 -29.47
N TYR A 248 6.69 -20.08 -29.80
CA TYR A 248 7.22 -21.22 -29.03
C TYR A 248 8.74 -21.30 -29.09
N ILE A 249 9.35 -21.09 -30.26
CA ILE A 249 10.82 -21.05 -30.40
C ILE A 249 11.40 -19.87 -29.60
N GLU A 250 10.80 -18.68 -29.73
CA GLU A 250 11.21 -17.49 -28.96
C GLU A 250 11.10 -17.71 -27.45
N LEU A 251 10.07 -18.40 -26.98
CA LEU A 251 9.91 -18.79 -25.57
C LEU A 251 11.10 -19.64 -25.11
N LEU A 252 11.50 -20.66 -25.87
CA LEU A 252 12.65 -21.50 -25.54
C LEU A 252 13.94 -20.69 -25.48
N GLU A 253 14.17 -19.80 -26.47
CA GLU A 253 15.33 -18.91 -26.47
C GLU A 253 15.35 -17.97 -25.26
N ASN A 254 14.20 -17.41 -24.89
CA ASN A 254 14.06 -16.54 -23.73
C ASN A 254 14.38 -17.30 -22.43
N VAL A 255 14.00 -18.57 -22.31
CA VAL A 255 14.34 -19.42 -21.15
C VAL A 255 15.84 -19.66 -21.05
N GLU A 256 16.52 -19.90 -22.18
CA GLU A 256 17.99 -20.05 -22.19
C GLU A 256 18.68 -18.74 -21.77
N LYS A 257 18.28 -17.61 -22.36
CA LYS A 257 18.83 -16.29 -22.02
C LYS A 257 18.59 -15.94 -20.55
N LEU A 258 17.39 -16.21 -20.03
CA LEU A 258 17.08 -16.06 -18.61
C LEU A 258 18.02 -16.91 -17.75
N GLY A 259 18.26 -18.17 -18.12
CA GLY A 259 19.16 -19.06 -17.38
C GLY A 259 20.58 -18.50 -17.28
N ILE A 260 21.12 -17.97 -18.37
CA ILE A 260 22.46 -17.36 -18.43
C ILE A 260 22.56 -16.14 -17.52
N HIS A 261 21.64 -15.17 -17.69
CA HIS A 261 21.66 -13.93 -16.91
C HIS A 261 21.38 -14.21 -15.43
N GLN A 262 20.41 -15.07 -15.12
CA GLN A 262 20.14 -15.42 -13.73
C GLN A 262 21.36 -16.07 -13.09
N ALA A 263 22.05 -16.99 -13.77
CA ALA A 263 23.25 -17.64 -13.23
C ALA A 263 24.34 -16.62 -12.88
N ARG A 264 24.62 -15.65 -13.77
CA ARG A 264 25.62 -14.59 -13.56
C ARG A 264 25.25 -13.64 -12.43
N TRP A 265 23.99 -13.20 -12.40
CA TRP A 265 23.50 -12.35 -11.33
C TRP A 265 23.59 -13.07 -9.97
N LYS A 266 23.12 -14.32 -9.93
CA LYS A 266 22.96 -15.10 -8.71
C LYS A 266 24.24 -15.77 -8.23
N SER A 267 25.31 -15.78 -9.02
CA SER A 267 26.63 -16.23 -8.58
C SER A 267 27.37 -15.19 -7.73
N LEU A 268 26.95 -13.92 -7.78
CA LEU A 268 27.59 -12.86 -7.00
C LEU A 268 27.33 -13.05 -5.50
N GLY A 269 28.42 -13.10 -4.74
CA GLY A 269 28.34 -13.09 -3.29
C GLY A 269 27.89 -11.74 -2.75
N ARG A 270 27.56 -11.70 -1.45
CA ARG A 270 27.20 -10.45 -0.76
C ARG A 270 28.33 -9.41 -0.82
N PHE A 271 29.56 -9.90 -0.70
CA PHE A 271 30.77 -9.08 -0.75
C PHE A 271 30.96 -8.44 -2.12
N ASP A 272 30.97 -9.26 -3.18
CA ASP A 272 31.16 -8.81 -4.55
C ASP A 272 30.05 -7.84 -4.97
N SER A 273 28.80 -8.15 -4.60
CA SER A 273 27.65 -7.28 -4.86
C SER A 273 27.83 -5.89 -4.25
N SER A 274 28.39 -5.82 -3.04
CA SER A 274 28.63 -4.55 -2.34
C SER A 274 29.62 -3.66 -3.10
N ILE A 275 30.72 -4.25 -3.56
CA ILE A 275 31.79 -3.56 -4.32
C ILE A 275 31.27 -3.14 -5.69
N GLN A 276 30.70 -4.07 -6.45
CA GLN A 276 30.16 -3.82 -7.79
C GLN A 276 29.08 -2.73 -7.77
N TYR A 277 28.24 -2.69 -6.72
CA TYR A 277 27.28 -1.61 -6.54
C TYR A 277 27.96 -0.24 -6.35
N GLN A 278 29.02 -0.13 -5.52
CA GLN A 278 29.71 1.16 -5.37
C GLN A 278 30.43 1.58 -6.65
N LEU A 279 31.04 0.62 -7.37
CA LEU A 279 31.72 0.86 -8.64
C LEU A 279 30.74 1.38 -9.68
N LYS A 280 29.60 0.70 -9.84
CA LYS A 280 28.54 1.11 -10.78
C LYS A 280 27.93 2.47 -10.44
N LYS A 281 27.96 2.85 -9.15
CA LYS A 281 27.54 4.18 -8.68
C LYS A 281 28.67 5.21 -8.67
N GLU A 282 29.84 4.89 -9.26
CA GLU A 282 31.00 5.77 -9.39
C GLU A 282 31.50 6.33 -8.04
N LYS A 283 31.31 5.55 -6.96
CA LYS A 283 31.78 5.91 -5.61
C LYS A 283 33.14 5.35 -5.27
N ILE A 284 33.63 4.43 -6.11
CA ILE A 284 34.96 3.86 -6.10
C ILE A 284 35.44 3.78 -7.55
N THR A 285 36.74 3.86 -7.75
CA THR A 285 37.35 3.65 -9.06
C THR A 285 37.52 2.15 -9.33
N PRO A 286 37.77 1.74 -10.58
CA PRO A 286 38.10 0.35 -10.90
C PRO A 286 39.29 -0.17 -10.09
N GLU A 287 40.34 0.63 -9.91
CA GLU A 287 41.54 0.26 -9.15
C GLU A 287 41.23 0.07 -7.66
N GLU A 288 40.40 0.94 -7.08
CA GLU A 288 39.91 0.75 -5.71
C GLU A 288 39.08 -0.54 -5.58
N ALA A 289 38.24 -0.86 -6.58
CA ALA A 289 37.44 -2.07 -6.57
C ALA A 289 38.30 -3.33 -6.58
N GLU A 290 39.34 -3.38 -7.42
CA GLU A 290 40.33 -4.46 -7.45
C GLU A 290 41.05 -4.59 -6.10
N TYR A 291 41.53 -3.49 -5.54
CA TYR A 291 42.16 -3.49 -4.22
C TYR A 291 41.25 -4.08 -3.14
N TYR A 292 39.96 -3.69 -3.12
CA TYR A 292 39.03 -4.21 -2.12
C TYR A 292 38.67 -5.67 -2.34
N LEU A 293 38.59 -6.15 -3.58
CA LEU A 293 38.35 -7.56 -3.87
C LEU A 293 39.43 -8.45 -3.23
N ASP A 294 40.67 -7.99 -3.24
CA ASP A 294 41.81 -8.66 -2.58
C ASP A 294 41.84 -8.42 -1.05
N ASN A 295 41.26 -7.31 -0.56
CA ASN A 295 41.34 -6.87 0.83
C ASN A 295 39.97 -6.76 1.53
N ARG A 296 39.34 -7.91 1.82
CA ARG A 296 37.99 -8.00 2.41
C ARG A 296 37.81 -7.19 3.71
N LEU A 297 38.78 -7.23 4.62
CA LEU A 297 38.69 -6.52 5.90
C LEU A 297 38.70 -5.00 5.71
N ALA A 298 39.51 -4.49 4.78
CA ALA A 298 39.57 -3.08 4.45
C ALA A 298 38.22 -2.58 3.90
N TRP A 299 37.54 -3.38 3.09
CA TRP A 299 36.20 -3.09 2.60
C TRP A 299 35.18 -2.96 3.74
N TYR A 300 35.10 -3.96 4.63
CA TYR A 300 34.15 -3.93 5.73
C TYR A 300 34.42 -2.78 6.70
N ALA A 301 35.70 -2.47 6.98
CA ALA A 301 36.08 -1.32 7.79
C ALA A 301 35.61 0.01 7.14
N ARG A 302 35.77 0.15 5.82
CA ARG A 302 35.27 1.31 5.05
C ARG A 302 33.75 1.43 5.14
N GLU A 303 33.01 0.36 4.89
CA GLU A 303 31.54 0.38 4.95
C GLU A 303 31.02 0.66 6.36
N LEU A 304 31.65 0.10 7.40
CA LEU A 304 31.30 0.39 8.78
C LEU A 304 31.53 1.86 9.14
N LYS A 305 32.69 2.42 8.79
CA LYS A 305 33.00 3.85 9.01
C LYS A 305 31.98 4.74 8.31
N ARG A 306 31.63 4.42 7.06
CA ARG A 306 30.62 5.15 6.29
C ARG A 306 29.24 5.08 6.93
N PHE A 307 28.84 3.92 7.40
CA PHE A 307 27.56 3.72 8.07
C PHE A 307 27.48 4.52 9.38
N ILE A 308 28.49 4.41 10.24
CA ILE A 308 28.57 5.14 11.52
C ILE A 308 28.48 6.64 11.28
N ALA A 309 29.27 7.19 10.34
CA ALA A 309 29.23 8.61 10.01
C ALA A 309 27.84 9.08 9.56
N LYS A 310 27.15 8.29 8.69
CA LYS A 310 25.80 8.61 8.22
C LYS A 310 24.77 8.56 9.36
N VAL A 311 24.82 7.54 10.20
CA VAL A 311 23.90 7.40 11.35
C VAL A 311 24.11 8.55 12.33
N PHE A 312 25.35 8.89 12.66
CA PHE A 312 25.70 9.98 13.56
C PHE A 312 25.14 11.33 13.06
N VAL A 313 25.44 11.70 11.81
CA VAL A 313 24.92 12.95 11.21
C VAL A 313 23.39 12.97 11.18
N LYS A 314 22.76 11.83 10.86
CA LYS A 314 21.29 11.77 10.78
C LYS A 314 20.64 11.94 12.16
N LEU A 315 21.16 11.25 13.18
CA LEU A 315 20.55 11.16 14.51
C LEU A 315 20.87 12.37 15.39
N PHE A 316 22.10 12.88 15.35
CA PHE A 316 22.54 13.98 16.23
C PHE A 316 22.48 15.36 15.59
N ILE A 317 22.45 15.47 14.26
CA ILE A 317 22.42 16.78 13.57
C ILE A 317 21.08 16.98 12.85
N LYS A 318 20.75 16.12 11.89
CA LYS A 318 19.57 16.34 11.02
C LYS A 318 18.24 16.16 11.74
N LEU A 319 18.10 15.14 12.58
CA LEU A 319 16.85 14.86 13.27
C LEU A 319 16.50 15.95 14.30
N PRO A 320 17.40 16.38 15.21
CA PRO A 320 17.12 17.47 16.13
C PRO A 320 16.82 18.78 15.41
N HIS A 321 17.59 19.12 14.36
CA HIS A 321 17.34 20.32 13.55
C HIS A 321 15.98 20.28 12.86
N LYS A 322 15.57 19.12 12.33
CA LYS A 322 14.26 18.95 11.69
C LYS A 322 13.12 19.07 12.71
N ILE A 323 13.29 18.50 13.90
CA ILE A 323 12.32 18.61 14.99
C ILE A 323 12.23 20.07 15.44
N ALA A 324 13.36 20.71 15.75
CA ALA A 324 13.42 22.10 16.20
C ALA A 324 12.79 23.05 15.16
N ARG A 325 13.17 22.94 13.89
CA ARG A 325 12.59 23.76 12.82
C ARG A 325 11.08 23.54 12.71
N LYS A 326 10.61 22.29 12.77
CA LYS A 326 9.18 21.98 12.65
C LYS A 326 8.38 22.53 13.84
N VAL A 327 8.89 22.35 15.05
CA VAL A 327 8.32 22.86 16.31
C VAL A 327 8.29 24.40 16.29
N LEU A 328 9.41 25.05 16.01
CA LEU A 328 9.52 26.51 15.95
C LEU A 328 8.73 27.15 14.81
N SER A 329 8.49 26.44 13.71
CA SER A 329 7.69 26.94 12.58
C SER A 329 6.18 26.97 12.86
N TRP A 330 5.72 26.40 13.99
CA TRP A 330 4.31 26.40 14.32
C TRP A 330 3.88 27.74 14.88
N ASP A 331 2.89 28.35 14.24
CA ASP A 331 2.16 29.46 14.83
C ASP A 331 1.26 28.91 15.96
N TYR A 332 1.84 28.80 17.16
CA TYR A 332 1.17 28.29 18.35
C TYR A 332 -0.08 29.08 18.69
N GLN A 333 -0.09 30.39 18.41
CA GLN A 333 -1.27 31.23 18.64
C GLN A 333 -2.40 30.87 17.67
N ARG A 334 -2.09 30.64 16.40
CA ARG A 334 -3.09 30.20 15.41
C ARG A 334 -3.55 28.78 15.68
N LEU A 335 -2.65 27.88 16.10
CA LEU A 335 -2.99 26.52 16.50
C LEU A 335 -3.95 26.53 17.69
N ALA A 336 -3.59 27.23 18.77
CA ALA A 336 -4.43 27.36 19.97
C ALA A 336 -5.80 27.99 19.64
N ARG A 337 -5.83 29.07 18.85
CA ARG A 337 -7.08 29.68 18.37
C ARG A 337 -7.91 28.71 17.52
N SER A 338 -7.28 27.91 16.68
CA SER A 338 -7.97 26.94 15.83
C SER A 338 -8.54 25.77 16.64
N VAL A 339 -7.78 25.27 17.63
CA VAL A 339 -8.23 24.24 18.58
C VAL A 339 -9.37 24.75 19.45
N PHE A 340 -9.26 25.98 19.98
CA PHE A 340 -10.32 26.60 20.77
C PHE A 340 -11.59 26.83 19.94
N LYS A 341 -11.47 27.41 18.74
CA LYS A 341 -12.59 27.55 17.80
C LYS A 341 -13.21 26.19 17.44
N TYR A 342 -12.38 25.15 17.30
CA TYR A 342 -12.86 23.79 17.09
C TYR A 342 -13.69 23.32 18.29
N ILE A 343 -13.18 23.39 19.52
CA ILE A 343 -13.91 22.93 20.72
C ILE A 343 -15.21 23.72 20.95
N VAL A 344 -15.23 25.03 20.70
CA VAL A 344 -16.36 25.90 21.08
C VAL A 344 -17.39 26.09 19.96
N SER A 345 -16.99 26.20 18.70
CA SER A 345 -17.91 26.58 17.61
C SER A 345 -18.44 25.39 16.81
N ASN A 346 -19.75 25.10 16.96
CA ASN A 346 -20.41 24.05 16.18
C ASN A 346 -20.35 24.32 14.66
N ARG A 347 -20.60 25.56 14.23
CA ARG A 347 -20.54 25.95 12.81
C ARG A 347 -19.16 25.74 12.20
N TYR A 348 -18.10 26.04 12.94
CA TYR A 348 -16.72 25.82 12.49
C TYR A 348 -16.41 24.33 12.33
N ARG A 349 -16.82 23.50 13.30
CA ARG A 349 -16.64 22.04 13.23
C ARG A 349 -17.41 21.41 12.08
N LEU A 350 -18.68 21.78 11.89
CA LEU A 350 -19.49 21.31 10.77
C LEU A 350 -18.84 21.62 9.42
N ASN A 351 -18.30 22.82 9.25
CA ASN A 351 -17.60 23.19 8.02
C ASN A 351 -16.33 22.33 7.81
N ILE A 352 -15.54 22.09 8.87
CA ILE A 352 -14.36 21.22 8.79
C ILE A 352 -14.76 19.79 8.42
N SER A 353 -15.76 19.21 9.08
CA SER A 353 -16.23 17.85 8.80
C SER A 353 -16.77 17.72 7.38
N LYS A 354 -17.56 18.70 6.90
CA LYS A 354 -18.08 18.71 5.52
C LYS A 354 -16.96 18.82 4.49
N ASN A 355 -16.00 19.72 4.70
CA ASN A 355 -14.84 19.86 3.82
C ASN A 355 -13.97 18.61 3.82
N TYR A 356 -13.81 17.97 4.98
CA TYR A 356 -13.11 16.70 5.09
C TYR A 356 -13.81 15.62 4.27
N VAL A 357 -15.11 15.37 4.50
CA VAL A 357 -15.88 14.34 3.77
C VAL A 357 -15.92 14.63 2.27
N THR A 358 -16.09 15.89 1.86
CA THR A 358 -16.06 16.31 0.45
C THR A 358 -14.74 15.92 -0.22
N ARG A 359 -13.60 16.23 0.41
CA ARG A 359 -12.28 15.81 -0.10
C ARG A 359 -12.12 14.30 -0.16
N ARG A 360 -12.75 13.56 0.77
CA ARG A 360 -12.72 12.09 0.75
C ARG A 360 -13.55 11.53 -0.40
N ILE A 361 -14.74 12.06 -0.65
CA ILE A 361 -15.59 11.72 -1.79
C ILE A 361 -14.81 11.97 -3.08
N GLN A 362 -14.21 13.16 -3.22
CA GLN A 362 -13.40 13.50 -4.39
C GLN A 362 -12.23 12.53 -4.58
N LYS A 363 -11.50 12.17 -3.50
CA LYS A 363 -10.42 11.17 -3.60
C LYS A 363 -10.91 9.83 -4.16
N TRP A 364 -12.13 9.39 -3.82
CA TRP A 364 -12.68 8.15 -4.37
C TRP A 364 -13.05 8.31 -5.85
N VAL A 365 -13.56 9.48 -6.27
CA VAL A 365 -13.81 9.81 -7.69
C VAL A 365 -12.51 9.83 -8.48
N ASP A 366 -11.48 10.52 -7.97
CA ASP A 366 -10.17 10.64 -8.63
C ASP A 366 -9.49 9.27 -8.83
N ARG A 367 -9.83 8.28 -7.99
CA ARG A 367 -9.35 6.89 -8.07
C ARG A 367 -10.28 5.97 -8.87
N ASP A 368 -11.36 6.49 -9.45
CA ASP A 368 -12.42 5.70 -10.11
C ASP A 368 -13.09 4.64 -9.19
N GLN A 369 -13.01 4.87 -7.88
CA GLN A 369 -13.62 4.04 -6.84
C GLN A 369 -15.07 4.42 -6.55
N LEU A 370 -15.51 5.58 -7.04
CA LEU A 370 -16.86 6.12 -6.91
C LEU A 370 -17.23 6.85 -8.20
N ARG A 371 -18.40 6.56 -8.78
CA ARG A 371 -18.87 7.25 -9.99
C ARG A 371 -19.21 8.70 -9.67
N GLN A 372 -19.07 9.57 -10.67
CA GLN A 372 -19.38 10.99 -10.54
C GLN A 372 -20.85 11.23 -10.08
N GLU A 373 -21.81 10.49 -10.64
CA GLU A 373 -23.24 10.58 -10.29
C GLU A 373 -23.50 10.22 -8.81
N ASP A 374 -22.83 9.17 -8.31
CA ASP A 374 -22.92 8.73 -6.92
C ASP A 374 -22.29 9.76 -5.96
N ALA A 375 -21.17 10.36 -6.38
CA ALA A 375 -20.50 11.42 -5.65
C ALA A 375 -21.38 12.67 -5.51
N GLU A 376 -22.01 13.12 -6.60
CA GLU A 376 -22.96 14.24 -6.57
C GLU A 376 -24.14 13.95 -5.65
N THR A 377 -24.63 12.71 -5.64
CA THR A 377 -25.68 12.26 -4.71
C THR A 377 -25.21 12.33 -3.25
N LEU A 378 -23.99 11.88 -2.94
CA LEU A 378 -23.42 11.99 -1.58
C LEU A 378 -23.23 13.45 -1.16
N LEU A 379 -22.73 14.30 -2.05
CA LEU A 379 -22.51 15.72 -1.77
C LEU A 379 -23.83 16.46 -1.53
N GLY A 380 -24.85 16.20 -2.36
CA GLY A 380 -26.19 16.76 -2.17
C GLY A 380 -26.82 16.34 -0.83
N ARG A 381 -26.56 15.09 -0.40
CA ARG A 381 -27.04 14.56 0.89
C ARG A 381 -26.21 15.03 2.08
N LEU A 382 -24.92 15.32 1.92
CA LEU A 382 -24.05 15.84 2.98
C LEU A 382 -24.57 17.16 3.57
N HIS A 383 -25.32 17.94 2.79
CA HIS A 383 -25.98 19.15 3.28
C HIS A 383 -27.26 18.90 4.09
N ARG A 384 -27.90 17.74 3.91
CA ARG A 384 -29.21 17.38 4.49
C ARG A 384 -29.13 16.32 5.60
N GLU A 385 -28.13 15.44 5.57
CA GLU A 385 -27.94 14.37 6.55
C GLU A 385 -27.08 14.85 7.73
N HIS A 386 -27.51 14.55 8.96
CA HIS A 386 -26.77 14.78 10.22
C HIS A 386 -25.49 13.93 10.36
N ALA A 387 -25.06 13.22 9.31
CA ALA A 387 -23.88 12.36 9.34
C ALA A 387 -22.58 13.15 9.65
N SER A 388 -22.52 14.44 9.27
CA SER A 388 -21.42 15.34 9.63
C SER A 388 -21.33 15.62 11.12
N ASP A 389 -22.45 15.46 11.84
CA ASP A 389 -22.56 15.79 13.25
C ASP A 389 -21.81 14.74 14.07
N TYR A 390 -21.85 13.45 13.68
CA TYR A 390 -21.09 12.38 14.35
C TYR A 390 -19.57 12.53 14.21
N LEU A 391 -19.07 12.88 13.03
CA LEU A 391 -17.64 13.14 12.81
C LEU A 391 -17.15 14.33 13.63
N ASN A 392 -18.01 15.34 13.74
CA ASN A 392 -17.76 16.53 14.54
C ASN A 392 -17.55 16.15 16.03
N ASP A 393 -18.42 15.33 16.64
CA ASP A 393 -18.26 14.96 18.06
C ASP A 393 -17.10 14.03 18.33
N PHE A 394 -16.85 13.08 17.42
CA PHE A 394 -15.70 12.21 17.54
C PHE A 394 -14.41 13.04 17.55
N GLY A 395 -14.32 14.05 16.67
CA GLY A 395 -13.19 14.97 16.67
C GLY A 395 -13.08 15.81 17.94
N VAL A 396 -14.20 16.23 18.56
CA VAL A 396 -14.16 16.93 19.85
C VAL A 396 -13.66 16.02 20.98
N HIS A 397 -14.05 14.76 20.99
CA HIS A 397 -13.53 13.79 21.97
C HIS A 397 -12.02 13.58 21.84
N ILE A 398 -11.49 13.51 20.61
CA ILE A 398 -10.05 13.43 20.39
C ILE A 398 -9.36 14.71 20.89
N ALA A 399 -9.88 15.89 20.57
CA ALA A 399 -9.32 17.17 21.00
C ALA A 399 -9.33 17.30 22.53
N LEU A 400 -10.44 16.91 23.17
CA LEU A 400 -10.57 16.89 24.62
C LEU A 400 -9.58 15.92 25.27
N LYS A 401 -9.32 14.77 24.65
CA LYS A 401 -8.32 13.80 25.14
C LYS A 401 -6.90 14.38 25.12
N ILE A 402 -6.53 15.12 24.09
CA ILE A 402 -5.21 15.79 24.03
C ILE A 402 -5.10 16.81 25.17
N LEU A 403 -6.15 17.63 25.36
CA LEU A 403 -6.19 18.62 26.43
C LEU A 403 -6.12 17.98 27.82
N VAL A 404 -6.90 16.93 28.05
CA VAL A 404 -6.86 16.14 29.28
C VAL A 404 -5.48 15.53 29.51
N LYS A 405 -4.81 14.98 28.48
CA LYS A 405 -3.45 14.44 28.64
C LYS A 405 -2.40 15.53 28.92
N VAL A 406 -2.54 16.72 28.36
CA VAL A 406 -1.71 17.87 28.72
C VAL A 406 -1.93 18.24 30.20
N LEU A 407 -3.18 18.28 30.66
CA LEU A 407 -3.48 18.55 32.07
C LEU A 407 -2.93 17.44 32.99
N GLU A 408 -3.18 16.17 32.66
CA GLU A 408 -2.76 15.00 33.45
C GLU A 408 -1.23 14.82 33.50
N TYR A 409 -0.50 15.08 32.41
CA TYR A 409 0.95 14.82 32.35
C TYR A 409 1.83 16.05 32.54
N ILE A 410 1.26 17.27 32.50
CA ILE A 410 2.03 18.50 32.69
C ILE A 410 1.51 19.24 33.92
N LEU A 411 0.23 19.62 33.93
CA LEU A 411 -0.30 20.46 35.00
C LEU A 411 -0.38 19.72 36.35
N VAL A 412 -0.90 18.49 36.36
CA VAL A 412 -1.05 17.70 37.59
C VAL A 412 0.30 17.40 38.27
N PRO A 413 1.36 16.95 37.56
CA PRO A 413 2.69 16.80 38.15
C PRO A 413 3.29 18.10 38.68
N ILE A 414 3.05 19.24 38.01
CA ILE A 414 3.50 20.56 38.49
C ILE A 414 2.78 20.93 39.79
N LEU A 415 1.45 20.79 39.84
CA LEU A 415 0.67 21.09 41.04
C LEU A 415 1.05 20.21 42.22
N TYR A 416 1.33 18.93 41.96
CA TYR A 416 1.85 17.99 42.97
C TYR A 416 3.25 18.40 43.44
N ALA A 417 4.16 18.71 42.53
CA ALA A 417 5.52 19.16 42.87
C ALA A 417 5.54 20.49 43.63
N MET A 418 4.55 21.35 43.41
CA MET A 418 4.36 22.60 44.15
C MET A 418 3.63 22.42 45.50
N GLY A 419 3.19 21.20 45.83
CA GLY A 419 2.50 20.89 47.09
C GLY A 419 1.04 21.36 47.16
N TYR A 420 0.42 21.71 46.02
CA TYR A 420 -0.97 22.15 45.99
C TYR A 420 -1.98 21.01 46.02
N ILE A 421 -1.55 19.79 45.68
CA ILE A 421 -2.38 18.57 45.67
C ILE A 421 -1.60 17.41 46.28
N ASP A 422 -2.31 16.49 46.95
CA ASP A 422 -1.73 15.30 47.58
C ASP A 422 -1.66 14.10 46.61
N GLU A 423 -1.07 13.00 47.05
CA GLU A 423 -0.89 11.77 46.27
C GLU A 423 -2.25 11.15 45.87
N LEU A 424 -3.24 11.24 46.76
CA LEU A 424 -4.58 10.70 46.55
C LEU A 424 -5.32 11.47 45.45
N LEU A 425 -5.32 12.80 45.51
CA LEU A 425 -5.95 13.67 44.52
C LEU A 425 -5.22 13.59 43.17
N THR A 426 -3.90 13.46 43.20
CA THR A 426 -3.07 13.22 42.00
C THR A 426 -3.45 11.91 41.30
N GLY A 427 -3.52 10.82 42.06
CA GLY A 427 -3.94 9.51 41.55
C GLY A 427 -5.38 9.54 41.02
N PHE A 428 -6.28 10.21 41.73
CA PHE A 428 -7.66 10.40 41.29
C PHE A 428 -7.73 11.15 39.95
N LEU A 429 -7.11 12.33 39.83
CA LEU A 429 -7.14 13.15 38.62
C LEU A 429 -6.52 12.45 37.40
N MET A 430 -5.44 11.68 37.59
CA MET A 430 -4.79 10.88 36.54
C MET A 430 -5.69 9.75 36.00
N ILE A 431 -6.56 9.19 36.84
CA ILE A 431 -7.48 8.11 36.47
C ILE A 431 -8.81 8.68 35.96
N SER A 432 -9.27 9.79 36.53
CA SER A 432 -10.65 10.29 36.35
C SER A 432 -10.86 11.37 35.31
N GLY A 433 -9.83 12.17 35.01
CA GLY A 433 -9.94 13.32 34.11
C GLY A 433 -10.48 12.95 32.73
N GLY A 434 -10.01 11.84 32.17
CA GLY A 434 -10.45 11.36 30.86
C GLY A 434 -11.90 10.87 30.76
N TYR A 435 -12.50 10.33 31.81
CA TYR A 435 -13.90 9.89 31.75
C TYR A 435 -14.86 11.04 32.07
N MET A 436 -14.55 11.88 33.07
CA MET A 436 -15.40 12.99 33.48
C MET A 436 -15.62 13.97 32.33
N ALA A 437 -14.55 14.33 31.61
CA ALA A 437 -14.61 15.26 30.50
C ALA A 437 -15.51 14.74 29.34
N ARG A 438 -15.45 13.45 29.02
CA ARG A 438 -16.26 12.83 27.95
C ARG A 438 -17.74 12.70 28.30
N THR A 439 -18.04 12.27 29.53
CA THR A 439 -19.41 12.18 30.04
C THR A 439 -20.07 13.55 30.09
N LEU A 440 -19.33 14.57 30.57
CA LEU A 440 -19.83 15.95 30.62
C LEU A 440 -20.16 16.49 29.22
N TYR A 441 -19.27 16.30 28.24
CA TYR A 441 -19.49 16.72 26.86
C TYR A 441 -20.68 15.99 26.20
N THR A 442 -20.76 14.66 26.34
CA THR A 442 -21.85 13.87 25.75
C THR A 442 -23.20 14.15 26.44
N GLY A 443 -23.18 14.46 27.73
CA GLY A 443 -24.34 14.92 28.49
C GLY A 443 -24.85 16.28 28.01
N MET A 444 -23.99 17.29 27.90
CA MET A 444 -24.34 18.61 27.34
C MET A 444 -24.95 18.50 25.94
N ARG A 445 -24.40 17.61 25.11
CA ARG A 445 -24.89 17.40 23.76
C ARG A 445 -26.24 16.69 23.70
N SER A 446 -26.48 15.74 24.59
CA SER A 446 -27.79 15.07 24.69
C SER A 446 -28.89 16.08 25.06
N VAL A 447 -28.55 17.07 25.89
CA VAL A 447 -29.44 18.20 26.20
C VAL A 447 -29.65 19.09 24.97
N GLU A 448 -28.59 19.46 24.24
CA GLU A 448 -28.70 20.25 23.00
C GLU A 448 -29.53 19.54 21.92
N ALA A 449 -29.38 18.23 21.75
CA ALA A 449 -30.16 17.43 20.81
C ALA A 449 -31.64 17.36 21.21
N ALA A 450 -31.94 17.19 22.50
CA ALA A 450 -33.30 17.20 23.03
C ALA A 450 -33.99 18.56 22.83
N LEU A 451 -33.25 19.66 23.02
CA LEU A 451 -33.76 21.03 22.81
C LEU A 451 -34.02 21.33 21.32
N ASN A 452 -33.26 20.73 20.41
CA ASN A 452 -33.37 20.94 18.97
C ASN A 452 -34.23 19.89 18.24
N GLN A 453 -34.95 19.01 18.96
CA GLN A 453 -35.75 17.90 18.41
C GLN A 453 -34.98 16.96 17.47
N GLN A 454 -33.68 16.76 17.72
CA GLN A 454 -32.83 15.84 16.98
C GLN A 454 -32.76 14.47 17.67
N GLU A 455 -32.30 13.43 16.97
CA GLU A 455 -32.07 12.12 17.58
C GLU A 455 -31.06 12.21 18.73
N ILE A 456 -31.52 11.88 19.95
CA ILE A 456 -30.67 11.87 21.14
C ILE A 456 -29.68 10.70 21.03
N PRO A 457 -28.37 10.92 21.24
CA PRO A 457 -27.35 9.89 21.04
C PRO A 457 -27.28 8.92 22.25
N TRP A 458 -28.37 8.20 22.52
CA TRP A 458 -28.53 7.32 23.70
C TRP A 458 -27.45 6.24 23.80
N ILE A 459 -27.06 5.62 22.68
CA ILE A 459 -26.00 4.62 22.67
C ILE A 459 -24.66 5.27 23.05
N ALA A 460 -24.40 6.50 22.58
CA ALA A 460 -23.17 7.20 22.92
C ALA A 460 -23.13 7.62 24.40
N LEU A 461 -24.29 8.00 24.97
CA LEU A 461 -24.43 8.34 26.39
C LEU A 461 -24.22 7.11 27.28
N ILE A 462 -24.86 5.99 26.98
CA ILE A 462 -24.79 4.74 27.77
C ILE A 462 -23.40 4.10 27.68
N VAL A 463 -22.85 3.99 26.46
CA VAL A 463 -21.51 3.42 26.26
C VAL A 463 -20.43 4.37 26.80
N GLY A 464 -20.67 5.68 26.76
CA GLY A 464 -19.77 6.71 27.31
C GLY A 464 -19.59 6.65 28.83
N LEU A 465 -20.54 6.07 29.57
CA LEU A 465 -20.47 5.88 31.03
C LEU A 465 -19.54 4.75 31.46
N LEU A 466 -19.18 3.83 30.56
CA LEU A 466 -18.32 2.69 30.86
C LEU A 466 -16.83 3.08 30.75
N PRO A 467 -16.02 2.88 31.82
CA PRO A 467 -14.56 2.98 31.73
C PRO A 467 -14.05 2.05 30.61
N VAL A 468 -13.06 2.52 29.84
CA VAL A 468 -12.45 1.78 28.71
C VAL A 468 -13.32 1.66 27.43
N VAL A 469 -14.62 1.37 27.53
CA VAL A 469 -15.52 1.11 26.37
C VAL A 469 -16.04 2.40 25.72
N GLY A 470 -16.10 3.53 26.44
CA GLY A 470 -16.60 4.80 25.90
C GLY A 470 -15.88 5.37 24.66
N ASN A 471 -14.70 4.84 24.30
CA ASN A 471 -13.97 5.29 23.10
C ASN A 471 -14.60 4.80 21.78
N ILE A 472 -15.41 3.75 21.82
CA ILE A 472 -16.08 3.19 20.63
C ILE A 472 -17.56 3.59 20.52
N ALA A 473 -18.07 4.33 21.50
CA ALA A 473 -19.46 4.77 21.61
C ALA A 473 -19.98 5.50 20.35
N TYR A 474 -19.22 6.48 19.85
CA TYR A 474 -19.54 7.23 18.63
C TYR A 474 -19.35 6.41 17.35
N PRO A 475 -18.26 5.64 17.18
CA PRO A 475 -18.18 4.65 16.11
C PRO A 475 -19.38 3.70 16.05
N CYS A 476 -19.85 3.19 17.19
CA CYS A 476 -21.04 2.33 17.26
C CYS A 476 -22.32 3.06 16.85
N GLN A 477 -22.54 4.30 17.32
CA GLN A 477 -23.68 5.13 16.92
C GLN A 477 -23.66 5.47 15.41
N MET A 478 -22.48 5.76 14.86
CA MET A 478 -22.29 6.02 13.42
C MET A 478 -22.61 4.78 12.59
N ILE A 479 -22.13 3.61 13.02
CA ILE A 479 -22.41 2.32 12.39
C ILE A 479 -23.92 2.01 12.46
N TYR A 480 -24.57 2.24 13.60
CA TYR A 480 -26.02 2.11 13.73
C TYR A 480 -26.78 3.02 12.75
N SER A 481 -26.39 4.30 12.67
CA SER A 481 -26.99 5.28 11.75
C SER A 481 -26.77 4.92 10.27
N ALA A 482 -25.64 4.28 9.96
CA ALA A 482 -25.34 3.76 8.63
C ALA A 482 -26.27 2.61 8.19
N THR A 483 -26.95 1.93 9.12
CA THR A 483 -27.90 0.87 8.78
C THR A 483 -29.21 1.39 8.16
N GLY A 484 -29.56 2.67 8.35
CA GLY A 484 -30.78 3.26 7.78
C GLY A 484 -30.75 3.34 6.24
N ARG A 485 -31.92 3.29 5.58
CA ARG A 485 -32.04 3.49 4.11
C ARG A 485 -31.64 4.90 3.67
N ARG A 486 -31.72 5.88 4.60
CA ARG A 486 -31.36 7.28 4.38
C ARG A 486 -29.91 7.62 4.77
N GLY A 487 -29.15 6.74 5.42
CA GLY A 487 -27.79 7.07 5.92
C GLY A 487 -26.66 6.81 4.92
N LYS A 488 -26.75 7.32 3.69
CA LYS A 488 -25.74 7.04 2.64
C LYS A 488 -24.40 7.71 2.94
N VAL A 489 -24.43 8.92 3.51
CA VAL A 489 -23.21 9.62 3.92
C VAL A 489 -22.56 8.90 5.11
N ALA A 490 -23.36 8.43 6.07
CA ALA A 490 -22.84 7.64 7.20
C ALA A 490 -22.21 6.31 6.73
N GLN A 491 -22.83 5.61 5.78
CA GLN A 491 -22.24 4.42 5.15
C GLN A 491 -20.91 4.76 4.49
N PHE A 492 -20.84 5.81 3.68
CA PHE A 492 -19.60 6.25 3.03
C PHE A 492 -18.48 6.50 4.05
N ILE A 493 -18.77 7.17 5.16
CA ILE A 493 -17.78 7.45 6.22
C ILE A 493 -17.25 6.15 6.85
N VAL A 494 -18.12 5.15 7.08
CA VAL A 494 -17.70 3.83 7.58
C VAL A 494 -16.78 3.14 6.59
N TYR A 495 -17.16 3.09 5.30
CA TYR A 495 -16.32 2.51 4.24
C TYR A 495 -14.96 3.23 4.16
N ASP A 496 -14.94 4.55 4.02
CA ASP A 496 -13.69 5.34 3.92
C ASP A 496 -12.79 5.16 5.15
N THR A 497 -13.37 5.11 6.35
CA THR A 497 -12.59 4.95 7.59
C THR A 497 -11.88 3.61 7.62
N LEU A 498 -12.58 2.52 7.29
CA LEU A 498 -11.98 1.19 7.29
C LEU A 498 -11.00 1.01 6.13
N THR A 499 -11.34 1.46 4.93
CA THR A 499 -10.43 1.54 3.77
C THR A 499 -9.09 2.20 4.18
N ARG A 500 -9.14 3.32 4.90
CA ARG A 500 -7.95 4.04 5.39
C ARG A 500 -7.13 3.29 6.44
N LEU A 501 -7.75 2.39 7.22
CA LEU A 501 -7.00 1.52 8.13
C LEU A 501 -6.20 0.48 7.34
N GLY A 502 -6.80 -0.09 6.29
CA GLY A 502 -6.13 -1.03 5.41
C GLY A 502 -5.00 -0.39 4.60
N ASP A 503 -5.24 0.77 4.00
CA ASP A 503 -4.25 1.56 3.24
C ASP A 503 -3.01 1.91 4.10
N ARG A 504 -3.22 2.27 5.37
CA ARG A 504 -2.12 2.69 6.26
C ARG A 504 -1.43 1.55 7.02
N LEU A 505 -1.79 0.29 6.78
CA LEU A 505 -1.14 -0.82 7.46
C LEU A 505 0.35 -0.87 7.06
N PRO A 506 1.30 -0.81 8.01
CA PRO A 506 2.72 -0.85 7.68
C PRO A 506 3.05 -2.11 6.87
N ILE A 507 3.91 -1.97 5.87
CA ILE A 507 4.43 -3.05 5.00
C ILE A 507 3.37 -3.66 4.05
N TRP A 508 2.15 -3.93 4.52
CA TRP A 508 1.13 -4.69 3.80
C TRP A 508 -0.05 -3.85 3.28
N GLY A 509 -0.18 -2.62 3.73
CA GLY A 509 -1.16 -1.66 3.23
C GLY A 509 -0.70 -0.91 1.99
N GLY A 510 -1.64 -0.17 1.42
CA GLY A 510 -1.47 0.73 0.30
C GLY A 510 -2.79 0.88 -0.46
N GLU A 511 -2.82 1.85 -1.38
CA GLU A 511 -3.93 2.03 -2.31
C GLU A 511 -4.06 0.81 -3.22
N ASP A 512 -5.30 0.37 -3.39
CA ASP A 512 -5.76 -0.74 -4.22
C ASP A 512 -5.12 -2.08 -3.85
N THR A 513 -4.78 -2.26 -2.57
CA THR A 513 -4.21 -3.52 -2.05
C THR A 513 -5.29 -4.45 -1.50
N LEU A 514 -5.01 -5.76 -1.45
CA LEU A 514 -5.96 -6.73 -0.86
C LEU A 514 -6.28 -6.40 0.62
N THR A 515 -5.34 -5.79 1.33
CA THR A 515 -5.57 -5.30 2.70
C THR A 515 -6.58 -4.14 2.72
N GLU A 516 -6.48 -3.16 1.83
CA GLU A 516 -7.49 -2.11 1.69
C GLU A 516 -8.88 -2.69 1.39
N HIS A 517 -8.96 -3.61 0.41
CA HIS A 517 -10.21 -4.30 0.06
C HIS A 517 -10.80 -5.10 1.23
N TYR A 518 -9.97 -5.81 2.00
CA TYR A 518 -10.41 -6.57 3.17
C TYR A 518 -11.07 -5.67 4.23
N PHE A 519 -10.41 -4.56 4.60
CA PHE A 519 -10.98 -3.64 5.58
C PHE A 519 -12.22 -2.93 5.04
N ASN A 520 -12.24 -2.56 3.76
CA ASN A 520 -13.41 -1.99 3.11
C ASN A 520 -14.61 -2.97 3.11
N ALA A 521 -14.39 -4.24 2.80
CA ALA A 521 -15.40 -5.31 2.87
C ALA A 521 -15.88 -5.59 4.30
N LEU A 522 -15.02 -5.39 5.30
CA LEU A 522 -15.43 -5.49 6.71
C LEU A 522 -16.51 -4.42 7.03
N GLY A 523 -16.39 -3.22 6.48
CA GLY A 523 -17.40 -2.16 6.62
C GLY A 523 -18.75 -2.57 6.08
N ASP A 524 -18.74 -3.19 4.90
CA ASP A 524 -19.93 -3.77 4.28
C ASP A 524 -20.61 -4.81 5.19
N ARG A 525 -19.83 -5.78 5.68
CA ARG A 525 -20.33 -6.86 6.56
C ARG A 525 -20.92 -6.31 7.85
N ILE A 526 -20.28 -5.31 8.45
CA ILE A 526 -20.78 -4.65 9.66
C ILE A 526 -22.14 -3.99 9.39
N ILE A 527 -22.25 -3.17 8.33
CA ILE A 527 -23.50 -2.48 7.98
C ILE A 527 -24.61 -3.48 7.66
N HIS A 528 -24.30 -4.56 6.92
CA HIS A 528 -25.27 -5.56 6.53
C HIS A 528 -25.69 -6.49 7.67
N GLY A 529 -24.76 -6.94 8.52
CA GLY A 529 -25.05 -7.76 9.68
C GLY A 529 -26.03 -7.07 10.62
N LEU A 530 -25.78 -5.79 10.92
CA LEU A 530 -26.66 -5.01 11.82
C LEU A 530 -28.04 -4.72 11.21
N ARG A 531 -28.13 -4.56 9.88
CA ARG A 531 -29.43 -4.46 9.19
C ARG A 531 -30.27 -5.74 9.31
N PHE A 532 -29.63 -6.90 9.35
CA PHE A 532 -30.31 -8.18 9.49
C PHE A 532 -30.91 -8.33 10.90
N TYR A 533 -30.13 -8.00 11.93
CA TYR A 533 -30.61 -8.02 13.31
C TYR A 533 -31.70 -6.97 13.59
N GLY A 534 -31.57 -5.74 13.07
CA GLY A 534 -32.58 -4.68 13.26
C GLY A 534 -33.91 -4.91 12.54
N LYS A 535 -33.98 -5.90 11.63
CA LYS A 535 -35.21 -6.36 10.97
C LYS A 535 -35.90 -7.53 11.68
N GLN A 536 -35.22 -8.20 12.62
CA GLN A 536 -35.81 -9.27 13.44
C GLN A 536 -36.38 -8.75 14.75
N THR A 537 -36.05 -7.51 15.14
CA THR A 537 -36.48 -6.86 16.39
C THR A 537 -37.53 -5.75 16.18
N ASN A 538 -38.01 -5.56 14.95
CA ASN A 538 -39.25 -4.85 14.61
C ASN A 538 -40.17 -5.84 13.90
#